data_AF-A0A1F5SFP0-F1
#
_entry.id   AF-A0A1F5SFP0-F1
#
_cell.length_a   1.000
_cell.length_b   1.000
_cell.length_c   1.000
_cell.angle_alpha   90.00
_cell.angle_beta   90.00
_cell.angle_gamma   90.00
#
_symmetry.space_group_name_H-M   'P 1'
#
loop_
_entity.id
_entity.type
_entity.pdbx_description
1 polymer ?
#
loop_
_entity_poly.entity_id
_entity_poly.type
_entity_poly.pdbx_seq_one_letter_code
_entity_poly.pdbx_strand_id
1 'polypeptide(L)'
;MDDGDTEVDYDALYRLLQASNNKCGLNSYSTTDSQCVCDTGYTWEDYADPKNFDCVQKTCPDGYILVSNECISHTKNCEKSFGVNVSGVKGDNNNSSCSCVDGYEWSADQTKCVEKKVEVLGISNENRMEKIKSFIEEERKMIAKADKALTDRLTGKILLQVEGRGEAWYVNPKDKKRYYLADGSEAYNIMRDLGVGITNENLSKMRSDKDFAKKHSGKIFLQVEDRGQAYYIDFDGDAHYLKDGGAAYTIMRELGLGIANDDIRKVGIAE
;
A
#
# COMPACT_ATOMS: atom_id res chain seq x y z
N MET A 1 -64.10 -40.59 -7.38
CA MET A 1 -65.01 -39.54 -7.88
C MET A 1 -65.01 -38.50 -6.78
N ASP A 2 -63.94 -37.70 -6.63
CA ASP A 2 -63.30 -36.85 -7.66
C ASP A 2 -64.40 -36.10 -8.44
N ASP A 3 -64.48 -34.78 -8.40
CA ASP A 3 -63.35 -33.85 -8.61
C ASP A 3 -63.38 -32.63 -7.67
N GLY A 4 -62.19 -32.27 -7.16
CA GLY A 4 -61.94 -31.00 -6.50
C GLY A 4 -61.63 -29.93 -7.53
N ASP A 5 -62.38 -28.84 -7.48
CA ASP A 5 -62.08 -27.64 -8.28
C ASP A 5 -60.79 -26.99 -7.76
N THR A 6 -59.69 -27.21 -8.48
CA THR A 6 -58.49 -26.39 -8.35
C THR A 6 -58.76 -25.04 -8.99
N GLU A 7 -58.87 -24.01 -8.16
CA GLU A 7 -58.88 -22.62 -8.60
C GLU A 7 -57.57 -22.33 -9.35
N VAL A 8 -57.69 -22.01 -10.65
CA VAL A 8 -56.55 -21.64 -11.49
C VAL A 8 -56.06 -20.27 -11.04
N ASP A 9 -54.89 -20.24 -10.42
CA ASP A 9 -54.18 -18.99 -10.12
C ASP A 9 -53.66 -18.37 -11.43
N TYR A 10 -54.47 -17.48 -11.99
CA TYR A 10 -54.14 -16.75 -13.20
C TYR A 10 -52.92 -15.82 -13.03
N ASP A 11 -52.56 -15.42 -11.80
CA ASP A 11 -51.36 -14.62 -11.54
C ASP A 11 -50.10 -15.51 -11.60
N ALA A 12 -50.17 -16.73 -11.10
CA ALA A 12 -49.13 -17.75 -11.30
C ALA A 12 -48.97 -18.13 -12.78
N LEU A 13 -50.09 -18.27 -13.51
CA LEU A 13 -50.06 -18.56 -14.96
C LEU A 13 -49.49 -17.38 -15.76
N TYR A 14 -49.78 -16.14 -15.35
CA TYR A 14 -49.24 -14.92 -15.97
C TYR A 14 -47.74 -14.76 -15.68
N ARG A 15 -47.27 -15.09 -14.47
CA ARG A 15 -45.83 -15.16 -14.13
C ARG A 15 -45.10 -16.24 -14.94
N LEU A 16 -45.73 -17.41 -15.16
CA LEU A 16 -45.20 -18.48 -16.01
C LEU A 16 -45.15 -18.10 -17.50
N LEU A 17 -46.14 -17.34 -17.99
CA LEU A 17 -46.17 -16.82 -19.36
C LEU A 17 -45.17 -15.67 -19.60
N GLN A 18 -44.90 -14.84 -18.59
CA GLN A 18 -43.83 -13.84 -18.68
C GLN A 18 -42.44 -14.47 -18.61
N ALA A 19 -42.28 -15.54 -17.82
CA ALA A 19 -41.05 -16.36 -17.81
C ALA A 19 -40.79 -17.06 -19.15
N SER A 20 -41.82 -17.31 -19.98
CA SER A 20 -41.66 -17.99 -21.27
C SER A 20 -41.25 -17.08 -22.43
N ASN A 21 -41.20 -15.74 -22.25
CA ASN A 21 -40.81 -14.80 -23.31
C ASN A 21 -39.57 -13.93 -23.01
N ASN A 22 -38.88 -14.13 -21.87
CA ASN A 22 -37.55 -13.59 -21.61
C ASN A 22 -36.73 -14.63 -20.82
N LYS A 23 -35.70 -15.20 -21.44
CA LYS A 23 -34.97 -16.39 -20.96
C LYS A 23 -33.94 -16.13 -19.85
N CYS A 24 -33.86 -14.93 -19.30
CA CYS A 24 -32.81 -14.54 -18.35
C CYS A 24 -33.39 -13.78 -17.16
N GLY A 25 -32.75 -13.88 -16.00
CA GLY A 25 -33.18 -13.21 -14.78
C GLY A 25 -32.98 -11.69 -14.82
N LEU A 26 -33.22 -11.03 -13.69
CA LEU A 26 -33.10 -9.58 -13.57
C LEU A 26 -31.67 -9.11 -13.93
N ASN A 27 -31.58 -7.95 -14.61
CA ASN A 27 -30.33 -7.33 -15.05
C ASN A 27 -29.48 -8.22 -15.99
N SER A 28 -30.14 -8.97 -16.86
CA SER A 28 -29.48 -9.80 -17.86
C SER A 28 -30.30 -9.93 -19.15
N TYR A 29 -29.65 -10.23 -20.26
CA TYR A 29 -30.26 -10.40 -21.57
C TYR A 29 -29.85 -11.73 -22.22
N SER A 30 -30.73 -12.27 -23.07
CA SER A 30 -30.48 -13.50 -23.81
C SER A 30 -29.78 -13.19 -25.13
N THR A 31 -28.69 -13.90 -25.43
CA THR A 31 -28.15 -13.97 -26.79
C THR A 31 -28.95 -14.97 -27.63
N THR A 32 -28.72 -14.97 -28.95
CA THR A 32 -29.40 -15.85 -29.93
C THR A 32 -29.28 -17.35 -29.65
N ASP A 33 -28.38 -17.75 -28.73
CA ASP A 33 -28.08 -19.14 -28.40
C ASP A 33 -28.56 -19.57 -26.99
N SER A 34 -29.59 -18.91 -26.45
CA SER A 34 -30.14 -19.22 -25.11
C SER A 34 -29.13 -19.09 -23.95
N GLN A 35 -28.08 -18.28 -24.13
CA GLN A 35 -27.13 -17.92 -23.06
C GLN A 35 -27.49 -16.55 -22.48
N CYS A 36 -27.55 -16.48 -21.16
CA CYS A 36 -27.79 -15.24 -20.43
C CYS A 36 -26.49 -14.51 -20.16
N VAL A 37 -26.50 -13.21 -20.44
CA VAL A 37 -25.37 -12.31 -20.21
C VAL A 37 -25.86 -11.18 -19.32
N CYS A 38 -25.13 -10.87 -18.25
CA CYS A 38 -25.47 -9.75 -17.40
C CYS A 38 -25.42 -8.42 -18.16
N ASP A 39 -26.36 -7.54 -17.84
CA ASP A 39 -26.35 -6.16 -18.32
C ASP A 39 -25.05 -5.46 -17.88
N THR A 40 -24.65 -4.45 -18.63
CA THR A 40 -23.46 -3.65 -18.31
C THR A 40 -23.54 -3.11 -16.88
N GLY A 41 -22.56 -3.46 -16.03
CA GLY A 41 -22.51 -3.05 -14.62
C GLY A 41 -23.04 -4.11 -13.63
N TYR A 42 -23.44 -5.28 -14.12
CA TYR A 42 -23.90 -6.41 -13.31
C TYR A 42 -23.00 -7.64 -13.52
N THR A 43 -22.96 -8.54 -12.53
CA THR A 43 -22.17 -9.78 -12.53
C THR A 43 -22.97 -10.92 -11.91
N TRP A 44 -22.60 -12.16 -12.22
CA TRP A 44 -23.09 -13.33 -11.50
C TRP A 44 -22.57 -13.29 -10.06
N GLU A 45 -23.43 -13.59 -9.08
CA GLU A 45 -23.05 -13.72 -7.68
C GLU A 45 -22.33 -15.07 -7.49
N ASP A 46 -21.22 -15.12 -6.74
CA ASP A 46 -20.33 -16.30 -6.64
C ASP A 46 -20.96 -17.54 -5.98
N TYR A 47 -22.27 -17.52 -5.65
CA TYR A 47 -23.03 -18.62 -5.09
C TYR A 47 -24.46 -18.65 -5.62
N ALA A 48 -24.63 -18.89 -6.92
CA ALA A 48 -25.96 -19.01 -7.49
C ALA A 48 -26.69 -20.26 -6.97
N ASP A 49 -27.82 -20.05 -6.28
CA ASP A 49 -28.92 -21.01 -6.26
C ASP A 49 -29.23 -21.35 -7.74
N PRO A 50 -29.25 -22.63 -8.15
CA PRO A 50 -29.54 -23.02 -9.54
C PRO A 50 -30.91 -22.56 -10.07
N LYS A 51 -31.74 -21.93 -9.23
CA LYS A 51 -33.01 -21.29 -9.59
C LYS A 51 -32.94 -19.77 -9.75
N ASN A 52 -31.83 -19.11 -9.41
CA ASN A 52 -31.73 -17.65 -9.40
C ASN A 52 -30.73 -17.17 -10.47
N PHE A 53 -31.25 -16.78 -11.63
CA PHE A 53 -30.49 -16.27 -12.79
C PHE A 53 -30.37 -14.74 -12.79
N ASP A 54 -30.49 -14.10 -11.63
CA ASP A 54 -30.40 -12.65 -11.50
C ASP A 54 -28.93 -12.23 -11.41
N CYS A 55 -28.55 -11.22 -12.20
CA CYS A 55 -27.25 -10.60 -12.07
C CYS A 55 -27.29 -9.53 -10.97
N VAL A 56 -26.29 -9.55 -10.09
CA VAL A 56 -26.14 -8.58 -9.02
C VAL A 56 -25.28 -7.40 -9.46
N GLN A 57 -25.51 -6.23 -8.87
CA GLN A 57 -24.72 -5.06 -9.20
C GLN A 57 -23.24 -5.33 -8.92
N LYS A 58 -22.38 -5.06 -9.91
CA LYS A 58 -20.94 -5.26 -9.77
C LYS A 58 -20.43 -4.38 -8.63
N THR A 59 -20.03 -5.01 -7.54
CA THR A 59 -19.38 -4.36 -6.41
C THR A 59 -17.89 -4.67 -6.44
N CYS A 60 -17.08 -3.75 -5.94
CA CYS A 60 -15.65 -3.98 -5.80
C CYS A 60 -15.33 -4.41 -4.36
N PRO A 61 -14.24 -5.17 -4.15
CA PRO A 61 -13.78 -5.48 -2.80
C PRO A 61 -13.55 -4.24 -1.96
N ASP A 62 -13.56 -4.39 -0.64
CA ASP A 62 -13.28 -3.27 0.28
C ASP A 62 -11.94 -2.60 -0.06
N GLY A 63 -11.97 -1.26 -0.18
CA GLY A 63 -10.83 -0.45 -0.60
C GLY A 63 -10.77 -0.11 -2.09
N TYR A 64 -11.71 -0.63 -2.89
CA TYR A 64 -11.84 -0.40 -4.32
C TYR A 64 -13.17 0.24 -4.68
N ILE A 65 -13.16 1.00 -5.77
CA ILE A 65 -14.31 1.69 -6.36
C ILE A 65 -14.46 1.26 -7.83
N LEU A 66 -15.71 1.03 -8.25
CA LEU A 66 -16.01 0.71 -9.64
C LEU A 66 -16.02 1.98 -10.48
N VAL A 67 -15.07 2.10 -11.41
CA VAL A 67 -14.97 3.23 -12.35
C VAL A 67 -14.88 2.67 -13.76
N SER A 68 -15.82 3.03 -14.64
CA SER A 68 -15.86 2.56 -16.03
C SER A 68 -15.76 1.02 -16.19
N ASN A 69 -16.49 0.28 -15.33
CA ASN A 69 -16.51 -1.18 -15.29
C ASN A 69 -15.20 -1.86 -14.83
N GLU A 70 -14.25 -1.09 -14.27
CA GLU A 70 -13.00 -1.59 -13.68
C GLU A 70 -12.97 -1.26 -12.18
N CYS A 71 -12.56 -2.24 -11.36
CA CYS A 71 -12.32 -1.98 -9.94
C CYS A 71 -10.94 -1.38 -9.76
N ILE A 72 -10.90 -0.06 -9.53
CA ILE A 72 -9.66 0.64 -9.21
C ILE A 72 -9.65 0.98 -7.73
N SER A 73 -8.47 1.04 -7.15
CA SER A 73 -8.32 1.34 -5.74
C SER A 73 -8.65 2.82 -5.48
N HIS A 74 -9.17 3.18 -4.30
CA HIS A 74 -9.56 4.59 -4.02
C HIS A 74 -8.45 5.63 -4.25
N THR A 75 -7.20 5.32 -3.91
CA THR A 75 -6.04 6.17 -4.22
C THR A 75 -5.80 6.27 -5.72
N LYS A 76 -5.93 5.18 -6.48
CA LYS A 76 -5.79 5.25 -7.94
C LYS A 76 -6.87 6.14 -8.56
N ASN A 77 -8.08 6.10 -8.02
CA ASN A 77 -9.14 7.02 -8.41
C ASN A 77 -8.78 8.48 -8.08
N CYS A 78 -8.23 8.76 -6.88
CA CYS A 78 -7.73 10.09 -6.52
C CYS A 78 -6.58 10.57 -7.42
N GLU A 79 -5.65 9.67 -7.79
CA GLU A 79 -4.53 10.00 -8.67
C GLU A 79 -5.00 10.44 -10.05
N LYS A 80 -6.08 9.83 -10.57
CA LYS A 80 -6.68 10.22 -11.85
C LYS A 80 -7.26 11.64 -11.81
N SER A 81 -7.73 12.11 -10.64
CA SER A 81 -8.34 13.43 -10.47
C SER A 81 -7.35 14.52 -10.11
N PHE A 82 -6.33 14.20 -9.29
CA PHE A 82 -5.49 15.19 -8.60
C PHE A 82 -3.98 15.02 -8.86
N GLY A 83 -3.59 14.04 -9.66
CA GLY A 83 -2.18 13.73 -9.95
C GLY A 83 -1.51 12.89 -8.87
N VAL A 84 -0.19 13.01 -8.74
CA VAL A 84 0.58 12.25 -7.74
C VAL A 84 0.50 12.88 -6.34
N ASN A 85 1.05 12.21 -5.32
CA ASN A 85 1.10 12.69 -3.92
C ASN A 85 -0.27 12.83 -3.23
N VAL A 86 -1.24 12.04 -3.70
CA VAL A 86 -2.55 11.87 -3.07
C VAL A 86 -2.71 10.45 -2.57
N SER A 87 -3.47 10.31 -1.49
CA SER A 87 -4.03 9.06 -1.00
C SER A 87 -5.55 9.14 -1.07
N GLY A 88 -6.19 7.98 -1.19
CA GLY A 88 -7.64 7.86 -1.30
C GLY A 88 -8.20 6.74 -0.44
N VAL A 89 -9.30 7.04 0.25
CA VAL A 89 -10.09 6.12 1.07
C VAL A 89 -11.56 6.11 0.62
N LYS A 90 -12.37 5.18 1.15
CA LYS A 90 -13.81 5.12 0.88
C LYS A 90 -14.48 6.40 1.39
N GLY A 91 -15.11 7.14 0.47
CA GLY A 91 -15.90 8.32 0.77
C GLY A 91 -17.40 8.03 0.71
N ASP A 92 -18.18 9.10 0.82
CA ASP A 92 -19.64 9.03 0.72
C ASP A 92 -20.11 8.74 -0.71
N ASN A 93 -21.34 8.25 -0.84
CA ASN A 93 -22.00 8.03 -2.14
C ASN A 93 -21.17 7.21 -3.14
N ASN A 94 -20.42 6.22 -2.63
CA ASN A 94 -19.56 5.36 -3.43
C ASN A 94 -18.45 6.12 -4.18
N ASN A 95 -17.97 7.25 -3.63
CA ASN A 95 -16.86 8.02 -4.18
C ASN A 95 -15.55 7.79 -3.39
N SER A 96 -14.42 8.28 -3.91
CA SER A 96 -13.17 8.36 -3.16
C SER A 96 -13.06 9.67 -2.39
N SER A 97 -12.76 9.58 -1.10
CA SER A 97 -12.26 10.73 -0.34
C SER A 97 -10.74 10.83 -0.52
N CYS A 98 -10.27 11.95 -1.05
CA CYS A 98 -8.88 12.17 -1.41
C CYS A 98 -8.18 13.08 -0.41
N SER A 99 -6.92 12.82 -0.10
CA SER A 99 -6.11 13.63 0.81
C SER A 99 -4.66 13.60 0.39
N CYS A 100 -3.94 14.72 0.54
CA CYS A 100 -2.51 14.75 0.28
C CYS A 100 -1.76 13.80 1.23
N VAL A 101 -0.76 13.10 0.69
CA VAL A 101 0.15 12.29 1.50
C VAL A 101 1.02 13.19 2.37
N ASP A 102 1.65 12.62 3.40
CA ASP A 102 2.52 13.36 4.30
C ASP A 102 3.62 14.12 3.54
N GLY A 103 3.87 15.35 3.99
CA GLY A 103 4.77 16.29 3.30
C GLY A 103 4.10 17.11 2.19
N TYR A 104 2.82 16.86 1.88
CA TYR A 104 2.08 17.60 0.85
C TYR A 104 0.78 18.22 1.39
N GLU A 105 0.40 19.35 0.81
CA GLU A 105 -0.86 20.06 1.06
C GLU A 105 -1.58 20.34 -0.25
N TRP A 106 -2.90 20.53 -0.16
CA TRP A 106 -3.69 20.92 -1.33
C TRP A 106 -3.18 22.26 -1.85
N SER A 107 -3.04 22.37 -3.17
CA SER A 107 -2.85 23.66 -3.82
C SER A 107 -4.01 24.60 -3.48
N ALA A 108 -3.79 25.91 -3.59
CA ALA A 108 -4.81 26.91 -3.22
C ALA A 108 -6.14 26.73 -3.99
N ASP A 109 -6.08 26.17 -5.19
CA ASP A 109 -7.22 25.83 -6.04
C ASP A 109 -7.75 24.40 -5.85
N GLN A 110 -7.17 23.62 -4.93
CA GLN A 110 -7.53 22.23 -4.59
C GLN A 110 -7.48 21.25 -5.77
N THR A 111 -6.64 21.53 -6.78
CA THR A 111 -6.52 20.69 -7.99
C THR A 111 -5.39 19.67 -7.92
N LYS A 112 -4.43 19.84 -7.00
CA LYS A 112 -3.28 18.95 -6.85
C LYS A 112 -2.68 19.04 -5.45
N CYS A 113 -1.88 18.05 -5.09
CA CYS A 113 -1.04 18.11 -3.90
C CYS A 113 0.33 18.69 -4.23
N VAL A 114 0.69 19.78 -3.54
CA VAL A 114 1.98 20.44 -3.62
C VAL A 114 2.75 20.21 -2.33
N GLU A 115 4.07 20.21 -2.39
CA GLU A 115 4.89 20.06 -1.18
C GLU A 115 4.52 21.15 -0.16
N LYS A 116 4.28 20.74 1.10
CA LYS A 116 4.06 21.68 2.20
C LYS A 116 5.25 22.62 2.26
N LYS A 117 5.00 23.91 2.10
CA LYS A 117 6.00 24.92 2.46
C LYS A 117 6.02 24.99 3.98
N VAL A 118 6.92 24.21 4.58
CA VAL A 118 7.14 24.21 6.02
C VAL A 118 7.70 25.59 6.42
N GLU A 119 6.83 26.52 6.81
CA GLU A 119 7.23 27.70 7.59
C GLU A 119 7.55 27.26 9.03
N VAL A 120 8.62 26.50 9.20
CA VAL A 120 9.28 26.41 10.49
C VAL A 120 10.11 27.68 10.62
N LEU A 121 9.81 28.46 11.66
CA LEU A 121 10.57 29.64 12.11
C LEU A 121 12.05 29.56 11.69
N GLY A 122 12.38 30.20 10.57
CA GLY A 122 13.73 30.52 10.14
C GLY A 122 14.60 29.44 9.48
N ILE A 123 14.10 28.26 9.09
CA ILE A 123 14.94 27.27 8.38
C ILE A 123 14.28 26.87 7.06
N SER A 124 14.77 27.42 5.94
CA SER A 124 14.43 26.95 4.60
C SER A 124 14.83 25.47 4.43
N ASN A 125 14.10 24.71 3.60
CA ASN A 125 14.40 23.29 3.33
C ASN A 125 15.86 23.04 2.89
N GLU A 126 16.50 24.01 2.23
CA GLU A 126 17.92 23.97 1.88
C GLU A 126 18.84 23.88 3.11
N ASN A 127 18.54 24.64 4.17
CA ASN A 127 19.31 24.62 5.42
C ASN A 127 19.19 23.27 6.15
N ARG A 128 18.06 22.57 6.02
CA ARG A 128 17.88 21.22 6.60
C ARG A 128 18.76 20.19 5.90
N MET A 129 18.73 20.17 4.57
CA MET A 129 19.56 19.23 3.79
C MET A 129 21.05 19.49 3.99
N GLU A 130 21.45 20.76 4.09
CA GLU A 130 22.84 21.12 4.40
C GLU A 130 23.26 20.63 5.80
N LYS A 131 22.36 20.70 6.77
CA LYS A 131 22.60 20.15 8.12
C LYS A 131 22.73 18.62 8.14
N ILE A 132 21.91 17.92 7.35
CA ILE A 132 22.00 16.46 7.19
C ILE A 132 23.34 16.08 6.54
N LYS A 133 23.70 16.75 5.44
CA LYS A 133 24.96 16.53 4.72
C LYS A 133 26.17 16.78 5.60
N SER A 134 26.21 17.92 6.30
CA SER A 134 27.30 18.23 7.23
C SER A 134 27.40 17.21 8.36
N PHE A 135 26.28 16.74 8.92
CA PHE A 135 26.30 15.67 9.91
C PHE A 135 26.89 14.36 9.36
N ILE A 136 26.45 13.92 8.17
CA ILE A 136 26.99 12.72 7.51
C ILE A 136 28.49 12.86 7.26
N GLU A 137 28.96 14.03 6.84
CA GLU A 137 30.37 14.30 6.58
C GLU A 137 31.21 14.27 7.86
N GLU A 138 30.72 14.82 8.97
CA GLU A 138 31.39 14.71 10.27
C GLU A 138 31.45 13.24 10.75
N GLU A 139 30.37 12.48 10.60
CA GLU A 139 30.36 11.04 10.90
C GLU A 139 31.33 10.24 10.00
N ARG A 140 31.43 10.63 8.73
CA ARG A 140 32.35 10.02 7.75
C ARG A 140 33.81 10.21 8.15
N LYS A 141 34.19 11.38 8.68
CA LYS A 141 35.55 11.66 9.17
C LYS A 141 35.95 10.77 10.34
N MET A 142 34.98 10.23 11.07
CA MET A 142 35.20 9.35 12.23
C MET A 142 35.12 7.85 11.88
N ILE A 143 34.99 7.49 10.59
CA ILE A 143 34.95 6.08 10.17
C ILE A 143 36.23 5.36 10.59
N ALA A 144 36.05 4.22 11.24
CA ALA A 144 37.10 3.30 11.58
C ALA A 144 37.33 2.29 10.44
N LYS A 145 38.37 1.47 10.56
CA LYS A 145 38.58 0.35 9.64
C LYS A 145 37.32 -0.53 9.61
N ALA A 146 36.78 -0.74 8.42
CA ALA A 146 35.56 -1.51 8.23
C ALA A 146 35.70 -2.92 8.83
N ASP A 147 34.73 -3.30 9.66
CA ASP A 147 34.63 -4.64 10.21
C ASP A 147 33.56 -5.41 9.43
N LYS A 148 34.01 -6.34 8.59
CA LYS A 148 33.12 -7.13 7.74
C LYS A 148 32.19 -8.03 8.57
N ALA A 149 32.67 -8.63 9.65
CA ALA A 149 31.87 -9.55 10.46
C ALA A 149 30.77 -8.79 11.21
N LEU A 150 31.11 -7.63 11.75
CA LEU A 150 30.12 -6.73 12.36
C LEU A 150 29.13 -6.22 11.31
N THR A 151 29.60 -5.77 10.16
CA THR A 151 28.74 -5.27 9.08
C THR A 151 27.76 -6.34 8.59
N ASP A 152 28.23 -7.58 8.40
CA ASP A 152 27.38 -8.70 7.99
C ASP A 152 26.29 -9.00 9.04
N ARG A 153 26.59 -8.85 10.34
CA ARG A 153 25.60 -9.01 11.43
C ARG A 153 24.57 -7.88 11.50
N LEU A 154 24.97 -6.66 11.16
CA LEU A 154 24.12 -5.47 11.21
C LEU A 154 23.33 -5.25 9.91
N THR A 155 23.67 -5.98 8.85
CA THR A 155 23.04 -5.87 7.54
C THR A 155 21.52 -6.04 7.65
N GLY A 156 20.78 -5.09 7.08
CA GLY A 156 19.32 -5.03 7.09
C GLY A 156 18.71 -4.46 8.38
N LYS A 157 19.51 -4.14 9.40
CA LYS A 157 19.00 -3.61 10.66
C LYS A 157 18.84 -2.10 10.62
N ILE A 158 17.84 -1.64 11.37
CA ILE A 158 17.76 -0.27 11.84
C ILE A 158 18.57 -0.17 13.12
N LEU A 159 19.45 0.81 13.20
CA LEU A 159 20.35 1.06 14.33
C LEU A 159 20.05 2.40 14.96
N LEU A 160 20.20 2.50 16.28
CA LEU A 160 20.06 3.74 17.04
C LEU A 160 21.36 4.00 17.79
N GLN A 161 22.02 5.13 17.54
CA GLN A 161 23.20 5.54 18.31
C GLN A 161 22.79 5.92 19.74
N VAL A 162 23.22 5.12 20.72
CA VAL A 162 22.82 5.30 22.13
C VAL A 162 23.73 6.25 22.91
N GLU A 163 24.90 6.56 22.37
CA GLU A 163 25.89 7.48 22.98
C GLU A 163 25.84 8.88 22.35
N GLY A 164 24.89 9.12 21.44
CA GLY A 164 24.67 10.38 20.75
C GLY A 164 23.35 11.03 21.14
N ARG A 165 22.64 11.57 20.14
CA ARG A 165 21.30 12.15 20.29
C ARG A 165 20.19 11.19 19.86
N GLY A 166 20.51 9.91 19.71
CA GLY A 166 19.57 8.90 19.21
C GLY A 166 19.49 8.88 17.69
N GLU A 167 20.59 9.19 17.00
CA GLU A 167 20.67 9.15 15.54
C GLU A 167 20.33 7.76 15.00
N ALA A 168 19.38 7.70 14.07
CA ALA A 168 18.90 6.47 13.47
C ALA A 168 19.58 6.18 12.14
N TRP A 169 19.83 4.90 11.87
CA TRP A 169 20.51 4.45 10.66
C TRP A 169 19.89 3.17 10.12
N TYR A 170 19.91 2.97 8.81
CA TYR A 170 19.57 1.68 8.19
C TYR A 170 20.78 1.11 7.44
N VAL A 171 21.14 -0.14 7.72
CA VAL A 171 22.23 -0.82 7.00
C VAL A 171 21.66 -1.54 5.80
N ASN A 172 21.87 -1.00 4.60
CA ASN A 172 21.28 -1.54 3.39
C ASN A 172 21.90 -2.91 3.01
N PRO A 173 21.09 -3.97 2.81
CA PRO A 173 21.57 -5.28 2.39
C PRO A 173 22.30 -5.33 1.06
N LYS A 174 22.04 -4.37 0.17
CA LYS A 174 22.61 -4.36 -1.18
C LYS A 174 24.08 -3.96 -1.19
N ASP A 175 24.44 -2.89 -0.48
CA ASP A 175 25.78 -2.30 -0.50
C ASP A 175 26.52 -2.37 0.83
N LYS A 176 25.83 -2.84 1.89
CA LYS A 176 26.34 -2.97 3.26
C LYS A 176 26.78 -1.64 3.87
N LYS A 177 26.20 -0.53 3.41
CA LYS A 177 26.41 0.80 3.97
C LYS A 177 25.26 1.21 4.87
N ARG A 178 25.55 2.03 5.87
CA ARG A 178 24.55 2.68 6.73
C ARG A 178 24.09 3.99 6.11
N TYR A 179 22.78 4.18 6.07
CA TYR A 179 22.10 5.38 5.60
C TYR A 179 21.52 6.11 6.80
N TYR A 180 21.73 7.42 6.88
CA TYR A 180 21.27 8.23 8.00
C TYR A 180 19.77 8.54 7.87
N LEU A 181 18.99 8.16 8.88
CA LEU A 181 17.55 8.34 8.92
C LEU A 181 17.21 9.55 9.82
N ALA A 182 17.56 10.74 9.34
CA ALA A 182 17.60 11.97 10.14
C ALA A 182 16.28 12.31 10.86
N ASP A 183 15.17 12.01 10.20
CA ASP A 183 13.81 12.16 10.73
C ASP A 183 12.88 11.16 10.02
N GLY A 184 11.59 11.14 10.39
CA GLY A 184 10.61 10.25 9.77
C GLY A 184 10.44 10.45 8.27
N SER A 185 10.50 11.70 7.79
CA SER A 185 10.35 12.02 6.37
C SER A 185 11.57 11.56 5.56
N GLU A 186 12.79 11.81 6.04
CA GLU A 186 14.01 11.27 5.42
C GLU A 186 14.04 9.75 5.47
N ALA A 187 13.63 9.15 6.59
CA ALA A 187 13.56 7.71 6.73
C ALA A 187 12.61 7.11 5.68
N TYR A 188 11.42 7.67 5.52
CA TYR A 188 10.46 7.25 4.51
C TYR A 188 11.04 7.33 3.10
N ASN A 189 11.65 8.47 2.74
CA ASN A 189 12.24 8.68 1.41
C ASN A 189 13.39 7.71 1.14
N ILE A 190 14.39 7.65 2.04
CA ILE A 190 15.55 6.77 1.92
C ILE A 190 15.10 5.31 1.85
N MET A 191 14.20 4.89 2.72
CA MET A 191 13.73 3.50 2.72
C MET A 191 13.01 3.14 1.41
N ARG A 192 12.22 4.06 0.84
CA ARG A 192 11.61 3.87 -0.48
C ARG A 192 12.65 3.77 -1.58
N ASP A 193 13.64 4.66 -1.60
CA ASP A 193 14.68 4.71 -2.63
C ASP A 193 15.57 3.45 -2.63
N LEU A 194 15.77 2.85 -1.45
CA LEU A 194 16.50 1.60 -1.28
C LEU A 194 15.63 0.36 -1.48
N GLY A 195 14.31 0.53 -1.62
CA GLY A 195 13.35 -0.53 -1.77
C GLY A 195 13.51 -1.28 -3.10
N VAL A 196 13.33 -2.59 -3.06
CA VAL A 196 13.33 -3.44 -4.26
C VAL A 196 11.90 -3.81 -4.65
N GLY A 197 11.61 -3.89 -5.95
CA GLY A 197 10.27 -4.25 -6.42
C GLY A 197 9.84 -5.65 -5.99
N ILE A 198 8.57 -5.80 -5.61
CA ILE A 198 7.92 -7.09 -5.31
C ILE A 198 6.56 -7.18 -6.02
N THR A 199 6.22 -8.38 -6.49
CA THR A 199 4.91 -8.70 -7.05
C THR A 199 3.86 -8.89 -5.95
N ASN A 200 2.59 -8.74 -6.28
CA ASN A 200 1.47 -8.93 -5.36
C ASN A 200 1.43 -10.36 -4.80
N GLU A 201 1.75 -11.36 -5.63
CA GLU A 201 1.85 -12.76 -5.23
C GLU A 201 2.96 -12.96 -4.16
N ASN A 202 4.16 -12.46 -4.42
CA ASN A 202 5.28 -12.59 -3.49
C ASN A 202 5.08 -11.77 -2.21
N LEU A 203 4.41 -10.63 -2.29
CA LEU A 203 4.04 -9.84 -1.12
C LEU A 203 2.99 -10.57 -0.27
N SER A 204 2.00 -11.21 -0.90
CA SER A 204 1.02 -12.07 -0.20
C SER A 204 1.72 -13.26 0.48
N LYS A 205 2.68 -13.88 -0.20
CA LYS A 205 3.52 -14.93 0.37
C LYS A 205 4.35 -14.42 1.56
N MET A 206 4.93 -13.22 1.45
CA MET A 206 5.66 -12.56 2.55
C MET A 206 4.82 -12.42 3.82
N ARG A 207 3.50 -12.21 3.69
CA ARG A 207 2.60 -12.03 4.83
C ARG A 207 2.12 -13.35 5.44
N SER A 208 2.03 -14.40 4.62
CA SER A 208 1.43 -15.69 5.01
C SER A 208 2.46 -16.78 5.34
N ASP A 209 3.71 -16.65 4.86
CA ASP A 209 4.79 -17.62 5.05
C ASP A 209 5.96 -16.95 5.80
N LYS A 210 6.08 -17.26 7.10
CA LYS A 210 7.12 -16.71 7.98
C LYS A 210 8.54 -17.14 7.58
N ASP A 211 8.72 -18.34 7.03
CA ASP A 211 10.04 -18.79 6.60
C ASP A 211 10.48 -18.08 5.33
N PHE A 212 9.54 -17.82 4.41
CA PHE A 212 9.78 -16.95 3.27
C PHE A 212 10.08 -15.51 3.72
N ALA A 213 9.34 -14.98 4.70
CA ALA A 213 9.56 -13.65 5.24
C ALA A 213 10.95 -13.49 5.88
N LYS A 214 11.36 -14.44 6.73
CA LYS A 214 12.65 -14.41 7.41
C LYS A 214 13.86 -14.47 6.49
N LYS A 215 13.72 -15.10 5.31
CA LYS A 215 14.76 -15.07 4.26
C LYS A 215 14.95 -13.68 3.64
N HIS A 216 14.00 -12.79 3.85
CA HIS A 216 13.99 -11.43 3.33
C HIS A 216 14.03 -10.36 4.44
N SER A 217 14.30 -10.76 5.68
CA SER A 217 14.47 -9.85 6.80
C SER A 217 15.50 -8.76 6.52
N GLY A 218 15.18 -7.58 7.04
CA GLY A 218 15.96 -6.37 6.87
C GLY A 218 15.93 -5.78 5.47
N LYS A 219 15.07 -6.27 4.56
CA LYS A 219 14.86 -5.67 3.24
C LYS A 219 13.61 -4.80 3.23
N ILE A 220 13.63 -3.83 2.32
CA ILE A 220 12.48 -2.98 2.01
C ILE A 220 11.97 -3.37 0.64
N PHE A 221 10.66 -3.60 0.54
CA PHE A 221 10.00 -3.95 -0.71
C PHE A 221 9.01 -2.90 -1.16
N LEU A 222 9.01 -2.60 -2.45
CA LEU A 222 8.02 -1.74 -3.11
C LEU A 222 7.05 -2.61 -3.91
N GLN A 223 5.77 -2.52 -3.60
CA GLN A 223 4.72 -3.20 -4.35
C GLN A 223 4.54 -2.54 -5.73
N VAL A 224 5.22 -3.05 -6.75
CA VAL A 224 5.29 -2.40 -8.08
C VAL A 224 4.06 -2.66 -8.95
N GLU A 225 3.27 -3.69 -8.63
CA GLU A 225 2.03 -4.05 -9.35
C GLU A 225 0.78 -3.34 -8.80
N ASP A 226 0.97 -2.35 -7.92
CA ASP A 226 -0.11 -1.54 -7.33
C ASP A 226 0.42 -0.12 -6.97
N ARG A 227 -0.05 0.49 -5.88
CA ARG A 227 0.26 1.87 -5.42
C ARG A 227 1.71 2.13 -5.00
N GLY A 228 2.67 1.24 -5.26
CA GLY A 228 4.05 1.43 -4.83
C GLY A 228 4.22 1.44 -3.30
N GLN A 229 3.35 0.74 -2.57
CA GLN A 229 3.42 0.65 -1.11
C GLN A 229 4.76 0.04 -0.68
N ALA A 230 5.38 0.63 0.34
CA ALA A 230 6.68 0.18 0.84
C ALA A 230 6.52 -0.63 2.13
N TYR A 231 7.22 -1.75 2.24
CA TYR A 231 7.20 -2.62 3.43
C TYR A 231 8.61 -2.95 3.88
N TYR A 232 8.92 -2.71 5.17
CA TYR A 232 10.13 -3.23 5.80
C TYR A 232 9.83 -4.59 6.43
N ILE A 233 10.63 -5.61 6.11
CA ILE A 233 10.48 -6.94 6.70
C ILE A 233 11.43 -7.04 7.89
N ASP A 234 10.93 -7.23 9.09
CA ASP A 234 11.78 -7.36 10.27
C ASP A 234 12.41 -8.76 10.39
N PHE A 235 13.19 -8.96 11.46
CA PHE A 235 13.90 -10.23 11.71
C PHE A 235 13.01 -11.33 12.28
N ASP A 236 11.79 -11.01 12.72
CA ASP A 236 10.75 -11.97 13.09
C ASP A 236 9.88 -12.38 11.88
N GLY A 237 10.08 -11.71 10.75
CA GLY A 237 9.37 -11.94 9.50
C GLY A 237 8.03 -11.21 9.46
N ASP A 238 7.85 -10.14 10.22
CA ASP A 238 6.70 -9.25 10.13
C ASP A 238 6.95 -8.15 9.10
N ALA A 239 5.91 -7.88 8.30
CA ALA A 239 5.95 -6.86 7.26
C ALA A 239 5.35 -5.55 7.79
N HIS A 240 6.20 -4.54 7.98
CA HIS A 240 5.84 -3.23 8.50
C HIS A 240 5.56 -2.26 7.36
N TYR A 241 4.34 -1.72 7.31
CA TYR A 241 3.93 -0.81 6.25
C TYR A 241 4.50 0.60 6.46
N LEU A 242 5.37 1.02 5.55
CA LEU A 242 5.94 2.37 5.48
C LEU A 242 4.99 3.27 4.69
N LYS A 243 3.85 3.62 5.29
CA LYS A 243 2.82 4.44 4.63
C LYS A 243 3.18 5.92 4.51
N ASP A 244 3.98 6.41 5.45
CA ASP A 244 4.37 7.81 5.60
C ASP A 244 5.59 7.95 6.54
N GLY A 245 6.03 9.19 6.77
CA GLY A 245 7.16 9.47 7.66
C GLY A 245 6.88 9.17 9.13
N GLY A 246 5.64 9.28 9.58
CA GLY A 246 5.24 8.92 10.95
C GLY A 246 5.38 7.42 11.20
N ALA A 247 4.93 6.59 10.25
CA ALA A 247 5.10 5.13 10.29
C ALA A 247 6.58 4.74 10.25
N ALA A 248 7.38 5.38 9.40
CA ALA A 248 8.83 5.16 9.36
C ALA A 248 9.48 5.53 10.70
N TYR A 249 9.08 6.63 11.33
CA TYR A 249 9.56 7.01 12.66
C TYR A 249 9.23 5.98 13.75
N THR A 250 8.00 5.47 13.76
CA THR A 250 7.59 4.41 14.69
C THR A 250 8.44 3.16 14.51
N ILE A 251 8.62 2.70 13.27
CA ILE A 251 9.45 1.55 12.93
C ILE A 251 10.89 1.74 13.42
N MET A 252 11.48 2.93 13.22
CA MET A 252 12.83 3.22 13.72
C MET A 252 12.94 3.11 15.24
N ARG A 253 11.92 3.57 15.96
CA ARG A 253 11.87 3.56 17.43
C ARG A 253 11.65 2.17 17.99
N GLU A 254 10.77 1.39 17.39
CA GLU A 254 10.36 0.08 17.89
C GLU A 254 11.37 -1.02 17.53
N LEU A 255 11.93 -0.96 16.33
CA LEU A 255 12.81 -2.01 15.80
C LEU A 255 14.30 -1.64 15.85
N GLY A 256 14.61 -0.41 16.28
CA GLY A 256 15.95 0.12 16.34
C GLY A 256 16.84 -0.63 17.33
N LEU A 257 17.92 -1.23 16.83
CA LEU A 257 18.95 -1.85 17.65
C LEU A 257 19.92 -0.78 18.16
N GLY A 258 20.04 -0.65 19.49
CA GLY A 258 21.04 0.23 20.10
C GLY A 258 22.47 -0.15 19.69
N ILE A 259 23.29 0.84 19.32
CA ILE A 259 24.69 0.64 18.93
C ILE A 259 25.59 1.76 19.47
N ALA A 260 26.79 1.39 19.92
CA ALA A 260 27.82 2.31 20.38
C ALA A 260 28.49 3.01 19.19
N ASN A 261 29.05 4.20 19.43
CA ASN A 261 29.71 5.01 18.41
C ASN A 261 30.92 4.29 17.81
N ASP A 262 31.70 3.59 18.62
CA ASP A 262 32.88 2.85 18.17
C ASP A 262 32.54 1.68 17.24
N ASP A 263 31.37 1.06 17.41
CA ASP A 263 30.94 -0.06 16.58
C ASP A 263 30.28 0.41 15.29
N ILE A 264 29.40 1.42 15.36
CA ILE A 264 28.73 1.92 14.16
C ILE A 264 29.72 2.56 13.17
N ARG A 265 30.83 3.14 13.66
CA ARG A 265 31.91 3.71 12.84
C ARG A 265 32.72 2.65 12.08
N LYS A 266 32.61 1.37 12.43
CA LYS A 266 33.18 0.25 11.66
C LYS A 266 32.26 -0.21 10.52
N VAL A 267 31.09 0.40 10.36
CA VAL A 267 30.15 0.19 9.25
C VAL A 267 30.25 1.38 8.30
N GLY A 268 30.48 1.10 7.01
CA GLY A 268 30.65 2.15 6.00
C GLY A 268 29.40 3.03 5.88
N ILE A 269 29.58 4.33 5.67
CA ILE A 269 28.48 5.29 5.51
C ILE A 269 28.12 5.46 4.03
N ALA A 270 26.83 5.60 3.72
CA ALA A 270 26.36 5.98 2.40
C ALA A 270 26.58 7.48 2.12
N GLU A 271 26.42 7.87 0.85
CA GLU A 271 26.56 9.27 0.41
C GLU A 271 25.41 10.16 0.91
#